data_AF-A0A919KBR2-F1
#
_entry.id   AF-A0A919KBR2-F1
#
_cell.length_a   1.000
_cell.length_b   1.000
_cell.length_c   1.000
_cell.angle_alpha   90.00
_cell.angle_beta   90.00
_cell.angle_gamma   90.00
#
_symmetry.space_group_name_H-M   'P 1'
#
loop_
_entity.id
_entity.type
_entity.pdbx_description
1 polymer ?
#
loop_
_entity_poly.entity_id
_entity_poly.type
_entity_poly.pdbx_seq_one_letter_code
_entity_poly.pdbx_strand_id
1 'polypeptide(L)' 'MSADTFAEVRELLEDLDFPADKDAIVRHATGHGAQEDSPAVRALRGMPLAAYRNMSEIRSSVDLRPEELPD' A
#
# COMPACT_ATOMS: atom_id res chain seq x y z
N MET A 1 5.01 -13.90 5.66
CA MET A 1 3.63 -13.60 5.19
C MET A 1 3.66 -12.34 4.33
N SER A 2 4.42 -12.32 3.22
CA SER A 2 4.72 -11.06 2.50
C SER A 2 4.20 -11.05 1.05
N ALA A 3 3.90 -12.21 0.47
CA ALA A 3 3.40 -12.30 -0.90
C ALA A 3 1.91 -11.89 -1.01
N ASP A 4 1.10 -12.26 -0.02
CA ASP A 4 -0.34 -12.01 -0.01
C ASP A 4 -0.67 -10.51 0.12
N THR A 5 0.06 -9.78 0.96
CA THR A 5 -0.17 -8.32 1.15
C THR A 5 0.11 -7.53 -0.12
N PHE A 6 1.18 -7.84 -0.85
CA PHE A 6 1.47 -7.15 -2.11
C PHE A 6 0.47 -7.52 -3.21
N ALA A 7 -0.01 -8.76 -3.25
CA ALA A 7 -1.07 -9.16 -4.17
C ALA A 7 -2.36 -8.35 -3.93
N GLU A 8 -2.77 -8.20 -2.67
CA GLU A 8 -3.94 -7.40 -2.28
C GLU A 8 -3.73 -5.90 -2.61
N VAL A 9 -2.56 -5.34 -2.31
CA VAL A 9 -2.22 -3.95 -2.72
C VAL A 9 -2.28 -3.79 -4.24
N ARG A 10 -1.85 -4.80 -5.01
CA ARG A 10 -1.88 -4.75 -6.47
C ARG A 10 -3.30 -4.73 -7.01
N GLU A 11 -4.19 -5.55 -6.48
CA GLU A 11 -5.61 -5.55 -6.87
C GLU A 11 -6.29 -4.23 -6.49
N LEU A 12 -6.00 -3.70 -5.31
CA LEU A 12 -6.58 -2.43 -4.84
C LEU A 12 -6.12 -1.21 -5.62
N LEU A 13 -4.99 -1.29 -6.32
CA LEU A 13 -4.37 -0.17 -7.04
C LEU A 13 -4.28 -0.42 -8.55
N GLU A 14 -4.94 -1.46 -9.09
CA GLU A 14 -4.84 -1.78 -10.52
C GLU A 14 -5.41 -0.67 -11.41
N ASP A 15 -6.43 0.02 -10.91
CA ASP A 15 -7.11 1.15 -11.56
C ASP A 15 -6.57 2.53 -11.14
N LEU A 16 -5.45 2.57 -10.39
CA LEU A 16 -4.86 3.83 -9.97
C LEU A 16 -3.92 4.38 -11.05
N ASP A 17 -4.21 5.59 -11.52
CA ASP A 17 -3.31 6.34 -12.40
C ASP A 17 -2.07 6.86 -11.64
N PHE A 18 -0.89 6.67 -12.24
CA PHE A 18 0.38 7.16 -11.72
C PHE A 18 0.89 8.39 -12.51
N PRO A 19 1.58 9.35 -11.86
CA PRO A 19 2.01 9.34 -10.46
C PRO A 19 0.90 9.67 -9.45
N ALA A 20 0.96 9.04 -8.29
CA ALA A 20 0.01 9.22 -7.20
C ALA A 20 0.71 9.44 -5.87
N ASP A 21 0.17 10.35 -5.06
CA ASP A 21 0.65 10.59 -3.70
C ASP A 21 0.15 9.49 -2.75
N LYS A 22 0.88 9.29 -1.65
CA LYS A 22 0.47 8.37 -0.57
C LYS A 22 -0.99 8.54 -0.16
N ASP A 23 -1.46 9.77 0.03
CA ASP A 23 -2.86 10.03 0.42
C ASP A 23 -3.86 9.61 -0.66
N ALA A 24 -3.53 9.83 -1.94
CA ALA A 24 -4.35 9.38 -3.05
C ALA A 24 -4.41 7.85 -3.12
N ILE A 25 -3.27 7.18 -2.92
CA ILE A 25 -3.16 5.72 -2.87
C ILE A 25 -3.98 5.13 -1.73
N VAL A 26 -3.83 5.65 -0.51
CA VAL A 26 -4.58 5.18 0.66
C VAL A 26 -6.08 5.41 0.46
N ARG A 27 -6.47 6.59 -0.04
CA ARG A 27 -7.87 6.93 -0.30
C ARG A 27 -8.48 6.04 -1.37
N HIS A 28 -7.75 5.77 -2.45
CA HIS A 28 -8.19 4.88 -3.52
C HIS A 28 -8.37 3.45 -2.99
N ALA A 29 -7.38 2.91 -2.27
CA ALA A 29 -7.46 1.59 -1.66
C ALA A 29 -8.64 1.45 -0.68
N THR A 30 -8.85 2.43 0.21
CA THR A 30 -10.01 2.42 1.13
C THR A 30 -11.35 2.60 0.40
N GLY A 31 -11.35 3.32 -0.73
CA GLY A 31 -12.54 3.53 -1.56
C GLY A 31 -12.93 2.30 -2.38
N HIS A 32 -11.95 1.44 -2.71
CA HIS A 32 -12.15 0.20 -3.47
C HIS A 32 -12.69 -0.96 -2.60
N GLY A 33 -13.01 -0.71 -1.34
CA GLY A 33 -13.59 -1.70 -0.43
C GLY A 33 -12.58 -2.44 0.44
N ALA A 34 -11.31 -1.99 0.48
CA ALA A 34 -10.37 -2.51 1.46
C ALA A 34 -10.85 -2.22 2.89
N GLN A 35 -10.80 -3.23 3.76
CA GLN A 35 -11.06 -3.02 5.18
C GLN A 35 -9.98 -2.09 5.73
N GLU A 36 -10.35 -1.10 6.55
CA GLU A 36 -9.38 -0.14 7.09
C GLU A 36 -8.24 -0.80 7.89
N ASP A 37 -8.51 -1.97 8.44
CA ASP A 37 -7.58 -2.81 9.19
C ASP A 37 -6.85 -3.88 8.35
N SER A 38 -7.08 -3.93 7.03
CA SER A 38 -6.33 -4.84 6.15
C SER A 38 -4.83 -4.56 6.23
N PRO A 39 -3.98 -5.61 6.22
CA PRO A 39 -2.53 -5.46 6.24
C PRO A 39 -2.04 -4.62 5.05
N ALA A 40 -2.71 -4.70 3.89
CA ALA A 40 -2.46 -3.86 2.73
C ALA A 40 -2.63 -2.36 3.05
N VAL A 41 -3.76 -1.96 3.63
CA VAL A 41 -4.05 -0.56 3.98
C VAL A 41 -3.10 -0.04 5.06
N ARG A 42 -2.77 -0.88 6.06
CA ARG A 42 -1.78 -0.54 7.09
C ARG A 42 -0.40 -0.30 6.50
N ALA A 43 0.04 -1.17 5.59
CA ALA A 43 1.31 -0.99 4.90
C ALA A 43 1.33 0.30 4.07
N LEU A 44 0.25 0.58 3.32
CA LEU A 44 0.09 1.83 2.55
C LEU A 44 0.10 3.08 3.46
N ARG A 45 -0.57 3.03 4.61
CA ARG A 45 -0.52 4.10 5.64
C ARG A 45 0.87 4.24 6.26
N GLY A 46 1.68 3.19 6.29
CA GLY A 46 3.06 3.20 6.78
C GLY A 46 4.08 3.78 5.80
N MET A 47 3.73 3.94 4.52
CA MET A 47 4.64 4.43 3.49
C MET A 47 5.12 5.86 3.74
N PRO A 48 6.32 6.23 3.24
CA PRO A 48 6.78 7.61 3.17
C PRO A 48 5.77 8.55 2.49
N LEU A 49 5.73 9.81 2.94
CA LEU A 49 5.01 10.87 2.23
C LEU A 49 5.81 11.27 0.98
N ALA A 50 5.59 10.54 -0.11
CA ALA A 50 6.20 10.76 -1.40
C ALA A 50 5.18 10.53 -2.53
N ALA A 51 5.49 11.07 -3.71
CA ALA A 51 4.78 10.76 -4.94
C ALA A 51 5.35 9.47 -5.54
N TYR A 52 4.50 8.48 -5.70
CA TYR A 52 4.83 7.19 -6.28
C TYR A 52 4.57 7.21 -7.76
N ARG A 53 5.54 6.77 -8.55
CA ARG A 53 5.43 6.76 -10.03
C ARG A 53 4.98 5.43 -10.59
N ASN A 54 5.01 4.36 -9.78
CA ASN A 54 4.62 3.02 -10.20
C ASN A 54 4.47 2.08 -8.99
N MET A 55 3.90 0.90 -9.26
CA MET A 55 3.74 -0.18 -8.29
C MET A 55 5.05 -0.73 -7.72
N SER A 56 6.19 -0.62 -8.42
CA SER A 56 7.49 -1.11 -7.91
C SER A 56 8.04 -0.23 -6.79
N GLU A 57 7.82 1.09 -6.85
CA GLU A 57 8.15 2.02 -5.76
C GLU A 57 7.26 1.78 -4.54
N ILE A 58 5.96 1.48 -4.77
CA ILE A 58 5.02 1.10 -3.70
C ILE A 58 5.46 -0.22 -3.06
N ARG A 59 5.74 -1.26 -3.87
CA ARG A 59 6.22 -2.55 -3.38
C ARG A 59 7.42 -2.38 -2.46
N SER A 60 8.43 -1.63 -2.92
CA SER A 60 9.64 -1.38 -2.13
C SER A 60 9.32 -0.64 -0.83
N SER A 61 8.34 0.28 -0.84
CA SER A 61 7.95 1.03 0.36
C SER A 61 7.13 0.21 1.36
N VAL A 62 6.28 -0.70 0.87
CA VAL A 62 5.50 -1.63 1.68
C VAL A 62 6.42 -2.69 2.30
N ASP A 63 7.38 -3.22 1.54
CA ASP A 63 8.37 -4.19 2.04
C ASP A 63 9.32 -3.60 3.10
N LEU A 64 9.55 -2.29 3.06
CA LEU A 64 10.36 -1.57 4.05
C LEU A 64 9.70 -1.47 5.44
N ARG A 65 8.43 -1.88 5.58
CA ARG A 65 7.72 -1.92 6.87
C ARG A 65 7.34 -3.37 7.20
N PRO A 66 8.32 -4.27 7.45
CA PRO A 66 8.01 -5.51 8.11
C PRO A 66 7.58 -5.16 9.53
N GLU A 67 6.37 -5.57 9.91
CA GLU A 67 5.94 -5.57 11.30
C GLU A 67 6.81 -6.58 12.08
N GLU A 68 8.01 -6.17 12.46
CA GLU A 68 8.82 -6.84 13.48
C GLU A 68 8.91 -5.91 14.69
N LEU A 69 8.02 -6.14 15.67
CA LEU A 69 8.33 -6.15 17.11
C LEU A 69 7.05 -6.44 17.91
N PRO A 70 6.78 -7.72 18.25
CA PRO A 70 6.23 -8.06 19.56
C PRO A 70 7.37 -8.32 20.56
N ASP A 71 7.28 -7.70 21.74
CA ASP A 71 8.14 -7.86 22.93
C ASP A 71 8.33 -9.32 23.39
#